data_AF-A0A351Y849-F1
#
_entry.id   AF-A0A351Y849-F1
#
_cell.length_a   1.000
_cell.length_b   1.000
_cell.length_c   1.000
_cell.angle_alpha   90.00
_cell.angle_beta   90.00
_cell.angle_gamma   90.00
#
_symmetry.space_group_name_H-M   'P 1'
#
loop_
_entity.id
_entity.type
_entity.pdbx_description
1 polymer ?
#
loop_
_entity_poly.entity_id
_entity_poly.type
_entity_poly.pdbx_seq_one_letter_code
_entity_poly.pdbx_strand_id
1 'polypeptide(L)' 'MNYTRQYLAELASKTNFIKDNLEKVLRLSEILRFLNSHPILKGKLALKGGTAINLTSVDLPRLSVDIDLDFAENL' A
#
# COMPACT_ATOMS: atom_id res chain seq x y z
N MET A 1 -11.30 -0.88 6.19
CA MET A 1 -11.41 -0.36 7.57
C MET A 1 -11.80 1.10 7.51
N ASN A 2 -12.47 1.64 8.54
CA ASN A 2 -12.71 3.07 8.63
C ASN A 2 -11.58 3.73 9.41
N TYR A 3 -10.64 4.37 8.71
CA TYR A 3 -9.56 5.13 9.35
C TYR A 3 -10.11 6.47 9.85
N THR A 4 -10.25 6.61 11.17
CA THR A 4 -10.70 7.86 11.77
C THR A 4 -9.59 8.91 11.71
N ARG A 5 -9.96 10.20 11.69
CA ARG A 5 -8.97 11.29 11.69
C ARG A 5 -8.06 11.24 12.92
N GLN A 6 -8.62 10.86 14.07
CA GLN A 6 -7.86 10.72 15.32
C GLN A 6 -6.83 9.60 15.22
N TYR A 7 -7.24 8.40 14.77
CA TYR A 7 -6.31 7.29 14.57
C TYR A 7 -5.16 7.66 13.62
N LEU A 8 -5.47 8.31 12.50
CA LEU A 8 -4.47 8.74 11.53
C LEU A 8 -3.51 9.80 12.12
N ALA A 9 -4.02 10.73 12.93
CA ALA A 9 -3.20 11.74 13.59
C ALA A 9 -2.26 11.11 14.64
N GLU A 10 -2.75 10.17 15.44
CA GLU A 10 -1.93 9.43 16.41
C GLU A 10 -0.84 8.60 15.71
N LEU A 11 -1.19 7.94 14.60
CA LEU A 11 -0.22 7.17 13.82
C LEU A 11 0.84 8.08 13.20
N ALA A 12 0.44 9.20 12.61
CA ALA A 12 1.34 10.22 12.05
C ALA A 12 2.35 10.74 13.08
N SER A 13 1.87 11.02 14.31
CA SER A 13 2.74 11.45 15.40
C SER A 13 3.72 10.36 15.83
N LYS A 14 3.28 9.09 15.90
CA LYS A 14 4.14 7.96 16.32
C LYS A 14 5.20 7.60 15.29
N THR A 15 4.88 7.68 14.00
CA THR A 15 5.79 7.28 12.92
C THR A 15 6.55 8.45 12.31
N ASN A 16 6.23 9.69 12.72
CA ASN A 16 6.76 10.92 12.14
C ASN A 16 6.53 11.05 10.61
N PHE A 17 5.43 10.49 10.11
CA PHE A 17 5.04 10.59 8.70
C PHE A 17 3.86 11.54 8.53
N ILE A 18 3.76 12.11 7.33
CA ILE A 18 2.62 12.95 6.94
C ILE A 18 1.35 12.10 6.98
N LYS A 19 0.36 12.56 7.77
CA LYS A 19 -0.93 11.88 7.99
C LYS A 19 -1.62 11.45 6.69
N ASP A 20 -1.69 12.32 5.70
CA ASP A 20 -2.38 12.04 4.44
C ASP A 20 -1.65 10.95 3.63
N ASN A 21 -0.31 10.90 3.72
CA ASN A 21 0.46 9.84 3.08
C ASN A 21 0.29 8.49 3.80
N LEU A 22 0.19 8.50 5.13
CA LEU A 22 -0.15 7.29 5.89
C LEU A 22 -1.52 6.74 5.49
N GLU A 23 -2.53 7.61 5.41
CA GLU A 23 -3.86 7.18 4.97
C GLU A 23 -3.82 6.58 3.57
N LYS A 24 -3.10 7.22 2.63
CA LYS A 24 -2.91 6.67 1.28
C LYS A 24 -2.27 5.28 1.30
N VAL A 25 -1.18 5.09 2.03
CA VAL A 25 -0.49 3.78 2.13
C VAL A 25 -1.39 2.71 2.74
N LEU A 26 -2.12 3.04 3.80
CA LEU A 26 -3.06 2.13 4.45
C LEU A 26 -4.18 1.70 3.49
N ARG A 27 -4.73 2.64 2.72
CA ARG A 27 -5.76 2.36 1.70
C ARG A 27 -5.21 1.60 0.50
N LEU A 28 -4.01 1.92 0.03
CA LEU A 28 -3.32 1.15 -1.03
C LEU A 28 -3.12 -0.31 -0.62
N SER A 29 -2.76 -0.55 0.64
CA SER A 29 -2.63 -1.91 1.19
C SER A 29 -3.97 -2.66 1.18
N GLU A 30 -5.10 -1.97 1.37
CA GLU A 30 -6.45 -2.55 1.22
C GLU A 30 -6.77 -2.87 -0.24
N ILE A 31 -6.44 -1.98 -1.17
CA ILE A 31 -6.62 -2.21 -2.62
C ILE A 31 -5.82 -3.43 -3.06
N LEU A 32 -4.56 -3.55 -2.66
CA LEU A 32 -3.72 -4.71 -2.98
C LEU A 32 -4.32 -6.02 -2.46
N ARG A 33 -4.83 -6.02 -1.22
CA ARG A 33 -5.56 -7.19 -0.67
C ARG A 33 -6.82 -7.49 -1.47
N PHE A 34 -7.60 -6.48 -1.84
CA PHE A 34 -8.82 -6.66 -2.63
C PHE A 34 -8.52 -7.27 -4.00
N LEU A 35 -7.56 -6.71 -4.74
CA LEU A 35 -7.13 -7.25 -6.04
C LEU A 35 -6.71 -8.73 -5.91
N ASN A 36 -5.96 -9.07 -4.87
CA ASN A 36 -5.50 -10.44 -4.64
C ASN A 36 -6.58 -11.39 -4.08
N SER A 37 -7.72 -10.86 -3.63
CA SER A 37 -8.89 -11.66 -3.23
C SER A 37 -9.80 -12.02 -4.40
N HIS A 38 -9.71 -11.26 -5.51
CA HIS A 38 -10.58 -11.45 -6.67
C HIS A 38 -10.13 -12.69 -7.48
N PRO A 39 -11.01 -13.66 -7.78
CA PRO A 39 -10.64 -14.91 -8.47
C PRO A 39 -9.90 -14.72 -9.79
N ILE A 40 -10.30 -13.72 -10.59
CA ILE A 40 -9.67 -13.40 -11.88
C ILE A 40 -8.28 -12.79 -11.73
N LEU A 41 -8.02 -11.96 -10.71
CA LEU A 41 -6.81 -11.14 -10.62
C LEU A 41 -5.76 -11.74 -9.67
N LYS A 42 -6.17 -12.62 -8.77
CA LYS A 42 -5.29 -13.30 -7.82
C LYS A 42 -4.13 -13.96 -8.55
N GLY A 43 -2.91 -13.60 -8.15
CA GLY A 43 -1.66 -14.11 -8.74
C GLY A 43 -1.28 -13.51 -10.09
N LYS A 44 -2.13 -12.69 -10.73
CA LYS A 44 -1.88 -12.16 -12.09
C LYS A 44 -1.30 -10.75 -12.12
N LEU A 45 -1.27 -10.05 -11.00
CA LEU A 45 -0.75 -8.69 -10.90
C LEU A 45 0.48 -8.68 -9.99
N ALA A 46 1.65 -8.40 -10.55
CA ALA A 46 2.88 -8.24 -9.82
C ALA A 46 3.04 -6.80 -9.34
N LEU A 47 3.17 -6.59 -8.03
CA LEU A 47 3.50 -5.30 -7.45
C LEU A 47 4.96 -4.96 -7.70
N LYS A 48 5.22 -3.78 -8.25
CA LYS A 48 6.58 -3.28 -8.52
C LYS A 48 6.78 -1.87 -7.98
N GLY A 49 7.94 -1.29 -8.30
CA GLY A 49 8.23 0.11 -8.05
C GLY A 49 8.45 0.45 -6.57
N GLY A 50 8.24 1.73 -6.25
CA GLY A 50 8.53 2.27 -4.92
C GLY A 50 7.68 1.65 -3.80
N THR A 51 6.48 1.18 -4.13
CA THR A 51 5.50 0.60 -3.20
C THR A 51 5.82 -0.85 -2.89
N ALA A 52 6.29 -1.64 -3.85
CA ALA A 52 6.86 -2.96 -3.58
C ALA A 52 7.99 -2.85 -2.54
N ILE A 53 8.96 -1.96 -2.80
CA ILE A 53 10.11 -1.74 -1.91
C ILE A 53 9.66 -1.31 -0.50
N ASN A 54 8.67 -0.39 -0.42
CA ASN A 54 8.15 0.10 0.86
C ASN A 54 7.50 -1.01 1.69
N LEU A 55 6.84 -2.00 1.07
CA LEU A 55 6.07 -3.02 1.77
C LEU A 55 6.85 -4.32 2.04
N THR A 56 7.90 -4.64 1.26
CA THR A 56 8.52 -5.98 1.30
C THR A 56 9.93 -6.06 1.85
N SER A 57 10.76 -4.99 1.83
CA SER A 57 12.20 -5.25 1.97
C SER A 57 13.12 -4.19 2.58
N VAL A 58 12.67 -3.00 3.00
CA VAL A 58 13.60 -2.07 3.66
C VAL A 58 12.86 -1.15 4.63
N ASP A 59 13.36 -1.01 5.86
CA ASP A 59 13.02 0.10 6.75
C ASP A 59 13.61 1.39 6.18
N LEU A 60 12.91 1.95 5.19
CA LEU A 60 13.21 3.28 4.66
C LEU A 60 12.36 4.29 5.40
N PRO A 61 12.90 5.44 5.81
CA PRO A 61 12.13 6.54 6.40
C PRO A 61 11.34 7.30 5.32
N ARG A 62 10.66 6.59 4.41
CA ARG A 62 9.80 7.14 3.37
C ARG A 62 8.54 6.31 3.21
N LEU A 63 7.47 6.96 2.77
CA LEU A 63 6.26 6.31 2.28
C LEU A 63 6.19 6.39 0.76
N SER A 64 5.72 5.33 0.12
CA SER A 64 5.37 5.29 -1.29
C SER A 64 3.85 5.39 -1.44
N VAL A 65 3.36 6.36 -2.19
CA VAL A 65 1.92 6.67 -2.26
C VAL A 65 1.29 6.38 -3.62
N ASP A 66 2.06 5.77 -4.53
CA ASP A 66 1.61 5.32 -5.85
C ASP A 66 1.42 3.80 -5.86
N ILE A 67 0.86 3.28 -6.95
CA ILE A 67 0.71 1.84 -7.17
C ILE A 67 1.09 1.48 -8.60
N ASP A 68 2.14 0.68 -8.74
CA ASP A 68 2.60 0.17 -10.02
C ASP A 68 2.37 -1.34 -10.05
N LEU A 69 1.61 -1.81 -11.04
CA LEU A 69 1.28 -3.22 -11.22
C LEU A 69 1.60 -3.64 -12.65
N ASP A 70 2.36 -4.72 -12.80
CA ASP A 70 2.52 -5.40 -14.08
C ASP A 70 1.56 -6.60 -14.13
N PHE A 71 0.97 -6.86 -15.30
CA PHE A 71 0.25 -8.12 -15.53
C PHE A 71 1.27 -9.24 -15.78
N ALA A 72 1.26 -10.25 -14.93
CA ALA A 72 2.32 -11.25 -14.81
C ALA A 72 2.03 -12.58 -15.52
N GLU A 73 0.83 -12.73 -16.09
CA GLU A 73 0.49 -13.92 -16.88
C GLU A 73 0.84 -13.72 -18.36
N ASN A 74 1.38 -14.77 -18.97
CA ASN A 74 1.58 -14.83 -20.41
C ASN A 74 0.35 -15.52 -21.04
N LEU A 75 -0.62 -14.71 -21.49
CA LEU A 75 -1.87 -15.18 -22.10
C LEU A 75 -1.70 -15.49 -23.60
#